data_AF-A0A4P5U9B4-F1
#
_entry.id   AF-A0A4P5U9B4-F1
#
_cell.length_a   1.000
_cell.length_b   1.000
_cell.length_c   1.000
_cell.angle_alpha   90.00
_cell.angle_beta   90.00
_cell.angle_gamma   90.00
#
_symmetry.space_group_name_H-M   'P 1'
#
loop_
_entity.id
_entity.type
_entity.pdbx_description
1 polymer ?
#
loop_
_entity_poly.entity_id
_entity_poly.type
_entity_poly.pdbx_seq_one_letter_code
_entity_poly.pdbx_strand_id
1 'polypeptide(L)' 'MDAKATSGLNLETKYCTSCHKFRVPYKFPKEKWDAVLPVMYKKAKLTDSTQQNQIKYFIYNNLQKPVTTK' A
#
# COMPACT_ATOMS: atom_id res chain seq x y z
N MET A 1 16.65 14.06 -1.92
CA MET A 1 15.54 14.52 -1.06
C MET A 1 14.26 13.86 -1.55
N ASP A 2 14.03 12.66 -1.03
CA ASP A 2 13.11 11.64 -1.52
C ASP A 2 11.67 11.89 -1.05
N ALA A 3 11.04 12.94 -1.58
CA ALA A 3 9.65 13.33 -1.27
C ALA A 3 8.59 12.26 -1.65
N LYS A 4 8.99 11.13 -2.24
CA LYS A 4 8.09 10.08 -2.74
C LYS A 4 7.82 8.96 -1.73
N ALA A 5 8.70 8.75 -0.75
CA ALA A 5 8.54 7.68 0.25
C ALA A 5 7.57 8.05 1.38
N THR A 6 7.54 9.32 1.79
CA THR A 6 6.67 9.81 2.88
C THR A 6 5.20 9.90 2.49
N SER A 7 4.88 10.12 1.22
CA SER A 7 3.49 10.23 0.76
C SER A 7 2.76 8.88 0.74
N GLY A 8 3.42 7.81 0.30
CA GLY A 8 2.84 6.46 0.27
C GLY A 8 2.49 5.91 1.67
N LEU A 9 3.41 6.04 2.63
CA LEU A 9 3.21 5.55 4.00
C LEU A 9 2.06 6.28 4.73
N ASN A 10 1.95 7.60 4.53
CA ASN A 10 0.87 8.39 5.13
C ASN A 10 -0.49 8.05 4.54
N LEU A 11 -0.55 7.82 3.22
CA LEU A 11 -1.78 7.40 2.54
C LEU A 11 -2.20 6.00 2.97
N GLU A 12 -1.27 5.05 3.10
CA GLU A 12 -1.60 3.73 3.62
C GLU A 12 -2.09 3.77 5.06
N THR A 13 -1.44 4.54 5.92
CA THR A 13 -1.89 4.67 7.32
C THR A 13 -3.32 5.24 7.37
N LYS A 14 -3.62 6.23 6.54
CA LYS A 14 -4.95 6.86 6.46
C LYS A 14 -6.03 5.95 5.87
N TYR A 15 -5.74 5.26 4.76
CA TYR A 15 -6.76 4.53 3.99
C TYR A 15 -6.77 3.02 4.25
N CYS A 16 -5.61 2.40 4.50
CA CYS A 16 -5.47 0.95 4.60
C CYS A 16 -5.60 0.43 6.04
N THR A 17 -5.71 1.32 7.04
CA THR A 17 -5.95 0.97 8.45
C THR A 17 -7.33 1.38 8.97
N SER A 18 -8.11 2.11 8.17
CA SER A 18 -9.39 2.69 8.59
C SER A 18 -10.49 1.66 8.85
N CYS A 19 -10.47 0.52 8.15
CA CYS A 19 -11.50 -0.52 8.27
C CYS A 19 -11.00 -1.82 8.91
N HIS A 20 -9.69 -2.04 8.97
CA HIS A 20 -9.07 -3.23 9.54
C HIS A 20 -7.59 -2.97 9.82
N LYS A 21 -6.93 -3.89 10.54
CA LYS A 21 -5.48 -3.83 10.76
C LYS A 21 -4.72 -3.77 9.43
N PHE A 22 -3.61 -3.03 9.43
CA PHE A 22 -2.73 -2.91 8.29
C PHE A 22 -2.20 -4.29 7.84
N ARG A 23 -2.34 -4.58 6.55
CA ARG A 23 -1.80 -5.81 5.94
C ARG A 23 -0.44 -5.50 5.34
N VAL A 24 0.62 -5.99 5.98
CA VAL A 24 1.99 -5.73 5.52
C VAL A 24 2.22 -6.23 4.09
N PRO A 25 2.85 -5.42 3.21
CA PRO A 25 2.98 -5.75 1.78
C PRO A 25 3.64 -7.11 1.50
N TYR A 26 4.73 -7.45 2.20
CA TYR A 26 5.48 -8.69 2.01
C TYR A 26 4.75 -9.99 2.42
N LYS A 27 3.56 -9.91 3.03
CA LYS A 27 2.77 -11.11 3.39
C LYS A 27 2.00 -11.71 2.22
N PHE A 28 1.88 -10.98 1.11
CA PHE A 28 1.16 -11.45 -0.06
C PHE A 28 1.97 -11.17 -1.33
N PRO A 29 1.89 -12.06 -2.33
CA PRO A 29 2.59 -11.85 -3.59
C PRO A 29 1.90 -10.75 -4.41
N LYS A 30 2.60 -10.25 -5.43
CA LYS A 30 2.13 -9.12 -6.25
C LYS A 30 0.77 -9.39 -6.89
N GLU A 31 0.54 -10.60 -7.38
CA GLU A 31 -0.69 -11.03 -8.07
C GLU A 31 -1.90 -10.93 -7.13
N LYS A 32 -1.69 -11.25 -5.85
CA LYS A 32 -2.74 -11.14 -4.83
C LYS A 32 -3.08 -9.68 -4.55
N TRP A 33 -2.08 -8.79 -4.54
CA TRP A 33 -2.31 -7.36 -4.40
C TRP A 33 -2.97 -6.74 -5.63
N ASP A 34 -2.57 -7.14 -6.85
CA ASP A 34 -3.22 -6.70 -8.10
C ASP A 34 -4.73 -7.03 -8.10
N ALA A 35 -5.13 -8.18 -7.54
CA ALA A 35 -6.54 -8.55 -7.41
C ALA A 35 -7.27 -7.82 -6.27
N VAL A 36 -6.60 -7.55 -5.15
CA VAL A 36 -7.23 -6.99 -3.93
C VAL A 36 -7.37 -5.46 -3.99
N LEU A 37 -6.36 -4.76 -4.52
CA LEU A 37 -6.29 -3.30 -4.46
C LEU A 37 -7.49 -2.60 -5.12
N PRO A 38 -7.94 -2.97 -6.35
CA PRO A 38 -9.11 -2.34 -6.96
C PRO A 38 -10.38 -2.49 -6.10
N VAL A 39 -10.54 -3.65 -5.45
CA VAL A 39 -11.68 -3.92 -4.55
C VAL A 39 -11.59 -3.05 -3.30
N MET A 40 -10.39 -2.91 -2.72
CA MET A 40 -10.19 -2.07 -1.54
C MET A 40 -10.38 -0.58 -1.84
N TYR A 41 -9.91 -0.10 -2.99
CA TYR A 41 -10.12 1.29 -3.42
C TYR A 41 -11.61 1.62 -3.52
N LYS A 42 -12.40 0.72 -4.11
CA LYS A 42 -13.86 0.86 -4.18
C LYS A 42 -14.50 0.86 -2.79
N LYS A 43 -14.10 -0.06 -1.90
CA LYS A 43 -14.67 -0.17 -0.53
C LYS A 43 -14.30 1.00 0.37
N ALA A 44 -13.07 1.49 0.27
CA ALA A 44 -12.56 2.64 1.01
C ALA A 44 -12.99 3.98 0.39
N LYS A 45 -13.75 3.95 -0.71
CA LYS A 45 -14.16 5.14 -1.48
C LYS A 45 -12.96 6.01 -1.90
N LEU A 46 -11.81 5.39 -2.18
CA LEU A 46 -10.62 6.06 -2.67
C LEU A 46 -10.73 6.27 -4.18
N THR A 47 -11.17 7.45 -4.61
CA THR A 47 -11.43 7.75 -6.03
C THR A 47 -10.27 8.44 -6.74
N ASP A 48 -9.33 9.03 -6.01
CA ASP A 48 -8.17 9.73 -6.55
C ASP A 48 -7.14 8.72 -7.12
N SER A 49 -6.93 8.77 -8.44
CA SER A 49 -6.03 7.87 -9.16
C SER A 49 -4.55 8.08 -8.79
N THR A 50 -4.16 9.29 -8.41
CA THR A 50 -2.81 9.59 -7.95
C THR A 50 -2.54 8.90 -6.62
N GLN A 51 -3.49 8.99 -5.67
CA GLN A 51 -3.38 8.32 -4.37
C GLN A 51 -3.38 6.79 -4.52
N GLN A 52 -4.23 6.24 -5.39
CA GLN A 52 -4.23 4.81 -5.70
C GLN A 52 -2.87 4.34 -6.27
N ASN A 53 -2.27 5.11 -7.17
CA ASN A 53 -0.97 4.78 -7.74
C ASN A 53 0.15 4.88 -6.71
N GLN A 54 0.11 5.87 -5.81
CA GLN A 54 1.08 6.01 -4.72
C GLN A 54 1.02 4.83 -3.74
N ILE A 55 -0.18 4.40 -3.35
CA ILE A 55 -0.36 3.21 -2.49
C ILE A 55 0.14 1.95 -3.20
N LYS A 56 -0.24 1.75 -4.46
CA LYS A 56 0.20 0.59 -5.27
C LYS A 56 1.73 0.53 -5.37
N TYR A 57 2.36 1.67 -5.67
CA TYR A 57 3.81 1.78 -5.77
C TYR A 57 4.50 1.46 -4.43
N PHE A 58 3.98 1.98 -3.32
CA PHE A 58 4.49 1.66 -1.99
C PHE A 58 4.43 0.16 -1.70
N ILE A 59 3.28 -0.48 -1.92
CA ILE A 59 3.12 -1.92 -1.69
C ILE A 59 4.12 -2.71 -2.54
N TYR A 60 4.30 -2.35 -3.82
CA TYR A 60 5.16 -3.09 -4.74
C TYR A 60 6.64 -2.98 -4.39
N ASN A 61 7.07 -1.81 -3.92
CA ASN A 61 8.44 -1.64 -3.42
C ASN A 61 8.71 -2.36 -2.09
N ASN A 62 7.66 -2.78 -1.36
CA ASN A 62 7.78 -3.42 -0.05
C ASN A 62 7.33 -4.89 -0.04
N LEU A 63 7.25 -5.55 -1.21
CA LEU A 63 6.89 -6.98 -1.30
C LEU A 63 7.95 -7.91 -0.70
N GLN A 64 9.17 -7.42 -0.51
CA GLN A 64 10.24 -8.17 0.14
C GLN A 64 10.23 -7.85 1.64
N LYS A 65 10.41 -8.90 2.47
CA LYS A 65 10.57 -8.68 3.91
C LYS A 65 11.82 -7.83 4.12
N PRO A 66 11.76 -6.72 4.86
CA PRO A 66 12.94 -5.91 5.12
C PRO A 66 14.00 -6.80 5.76
N VAL A 67 15.19 -6.84 5.15
CA VAL A 67 16.34 -7.55 5.70
C VAL A 67 16.78 -6.77 6.93
N THR A 68 16.43 -7.27 8.11
CA THR A 68 17.01 -6.79 9.37
C THR A 68 18.45 -7.26 9.42
N THR A 69 19.38 -6.39 9.02
CA THR A 69 20.80 -6.54 9.35
C THR A 69 20.94 -6.34 10.86
N LYS A 70 21.42 -7.37 11.55
CA LYS A 70 21.75 -7.32 12.99
C LYS A 70 22.95 -6.42 13.25
#